data_AF-A0A7C6EP36-F1
#
_entry.id   AF-A0A7C6EP36-F1
#
_cell.length_a   1.000
_cell.length_b   1.000
_cell.length_c   1.000
_cell.angle_alpha   90.00
_cell.angle_beta   90.00
_cell.angle_gamma   90.00
#
_symmetry.space_group_name_H-M   'P 1'
#
loop_
_entity.id
_entity.type
_entity.pdbx_description
1 polymer ?
#
loop_
_entity_poly.entity_id
_entity_poly.type
_entity_poly.pdbx_seq_one_letter_code
_entity_poly.pdbx_strand_id
1 'polypeptide(L)'
;MKQSLSLSRWGFLVFLGLAVGLLALAQTQTQQYQIEKAKIFQETYPVITESDLYCSYFVLEGKPPDLRVVGAERQEEKILLSDDDVVYINKGKKDGLEIGQLFFLVEVLGKARDFGYLACKRGRVRLISCEEAVSVGRIEKSCGHVTVGNFLFPYEEKEGLLGRDLGFEPYASPGRGPIGHIIFQENDFVQVAAGHWAIVDLGREQGIEVGQQLTVYRRVNPKAPREAIANVIVIDAGQKTATVKILSAKEAIFKGYEIQAK
;
A
#
# COMPACT_ATOMS: atom_id res chain seq x y z
N MET A 1 -33.62 59.46 -54.39
CA MET A 1 -33.88 59.66 -52.94
C MET A 1 -33.06 58.66 -52.15
N LYS A 2 -32.06 59.12 -51.39
CA LYS A 2 -31.28 58.31 -50.45
C LYS A 2 -32.11 58.13 -49.18
N GLN A 3 -32.48 56.90 -48.82
CA GLN A 3 -32.94 56.57 -47.47
C GLN A 3 -31.90 55.65 -46.84
N SER A 4 -31.19 56.22 -45.87
CA SER A 4 -30.24 55.57 -44.98
C SER A 4 -30.94 54.52 -44.14
N LEU A 5 -30.53 53.26 -44.28
CA LEU A 5 -30.77 52.23 -43.27
C LEU A 5 -29.95 52.58 -42.03
N SER A 6 -30.56 53.27 -41.06
CA SER A 6 -30.05 53.29 -39.69
C SER A 6 -30.40 51.96 -39.03
N LEU A 7 -29.64 50.91 -39.36
CA LEU A 7 -29.68 49.66 -38.61
C LEU A 7 -29.22 49.96 -37.17
N SER A 8 -30.09 49.63 -36.22
CA SER A 8 -30.05 50.08 -34.83
C SER A 8 -28.72 49.81 -34.11
N ARG A 9 -28.01 50.87 -33.70
CA ARG A 9 -26.92 50.81 -32.70
C ARG A 9 -27.35 50.11 -31.40
N TRP A 10 -28.65 50.11 -31.09
CA TRP A 10 -29.22 49.43 -29.93
C TRP A 10 -29.27 47.91 -30.04
N GLY A 11 -29.62 47.35 -31.22
CA GLY A 11 -29.66 45.89 -31.40
C GLY A 11 -28.28 45.23 -31.25
N PHE A 12 -27.23 45.92 -31.70
CA PHE A 12 -25.85 45.44 -31.60
C PHE A 12 -25.33 45.47 -30.15
N LEU A 13 -25.69 46.49 -29.36
CA LEU A 13 -25.32 46.59 -27.95
C LEU A 13 -26.02 45.53 -27.07
N VAL A 14 -27.28 45.21 -27.37
CA VAL A 14 -28.03 44.15 -26.66
C VAL A 14 -27.45 42.77 -26.99
N PHE A 15 -27.13 42.49 -28.25
CA PHE A 15 -26.48 41.23 -28.65
C PHE A 15 -25.08 41.07 -28.03
N LEU A 16 -24.30 42.16 -27.99
CA LEU A 16 -22.98 42.15 -27.36
C LEU A 16 -23.08 41.91 -25.84
N GLY A 17 -24.04 42.55 -25.16
CA GLY A 17 -24.29 42.33 -23.74
C GLY A 17 -24.72 40.89 -23.39
N LEU A 18 -25.56 40.29 -24.22
CA LEU A 18 -25.97 38.88 -24.09
C LEU A 18 -24.80 37.91 -24.33
N ALA A 19 -23.97 38.16 -25.35
CA ALA A 19 -22.78 37.36 -25.62
C ALA A 19 -21.74 37.44 -24.49
N VAL A 20 -21.52 38.64 -23.94
CA VAL A 20 -20.62 38.85 -22.78
C VAL A 20 -21.17 38.17 -21.53
N GLY A 21 -22.48 38.22 -21.28
CA GLY A 21 -23.13 37.51 -20.17
C GLY A 21 -22.98 35.99 -20.27
N LEU A 22 -23.16 35.41 -21.45
CA LEU A 22 -22.97 33.98 -21.70
C LEU A 22 -21.52 33.54 -21.52
N LEU A 23 -20.55 34.36 -21.96
CA LEU A 23 -19.12 34.08 -21.76
C LEU A 23 -18.71 34.16 -20.29
N ALA A 24 -19.22 35.13 -19.53
CA ALA A 24 -18.96 35.25 -18.09
C ALA A 24 -19.56 34.08 -17.29
N LEU A 25 -20.75 33.62 -17.67
CA LEU A 25 -21.38 32.42 -17.09
C LEU A 25 -20.59 31.14 -17.42
N ALA A 26 -20.10 30.99 -18.65
CA ALA A 26 -19.26 29.85 -19.04
C ALA A 26 -17.90 29.85 -18.31
N GLN A 27 -17.28 31.02 -18.13
CA GLN A 27 -16.03 31.16 -17.37
C GLN A 27 -16.20 30.83 -15.89
N THR A 28 -17.27 31.31 -15.25
CA THR A 28 -17.56 31.00 -13.84
C THR A 28 -17.88 29.52 -13.62
N GLN A 29 -18.64 28.89 -14.52
CA GLN A 29 -18.94 27.46 -14.46
C GLN A 29 -17.66 26.61 -14.62
N THR A 30 -16.76 27.00 -15.53
CA THR A 30 -15.47 26.30 -15.72
C THR A 30 -14.60 26.45 -14.47
N GLN A 31 -14.51 27.65 -13.89
CA GLN A 31 -13.71 27.90 -12.70
C GLN A 31 -14.23 27.12 -11.48
N GLN A 32 -15.55 27.08 -11.27
CA GLN A 32 -16.17 26.28 -10.20
C GLN A 32 -15.88 24.79 -10.36
N TYR A 33 -16.01 24.24 -11.56
CA TYR A 33 -15.69 22.84 -11.84
C TYR A 33 -14.21 22.51 -11.56
N GLN A 34 -13.28 23.39 -11.93
CA GLN A 34 -11.87 23.18 -11.63
C GLN A 34 -11.58 23.25 -10.11
N ILE A 35 -12.23 24.18 -9.38
CA ILE A 35 -12.10 24.31 -7.92
C ILE A 35 -12.66 23.06 -7.22
N GLU A 36 -13.83 22.58 -7.62
CA GLU A 36 -14.47 21.38 -7.06
C GLU A 36 -13.63 20.13 -7.32
N LYS A 37 -13.13 19.96 -8.56
CA LYS A 37 -12.22 18.87 -8.93
C LYS A 37 -10.92 18.92 -8.12
N ALA A 38 -10.35 20.10 -7.91
CA ALA A 38 -9.15 20.27 -7.08
C ALA A 38 -9.41 19.92 -5.60
N LYS A 39 -10.59 20.24 -5.06
CA LYS A 39 -10.97 19.90 -3.70
C LYS A 39 -11.16 18.38 -3.50
N ILE A 40 -11.81 17.70 -4.43
CA ILE A 40 -11.95 16.23 -4.42
C ILE A 40 -10.58 15.54 -4.45
N PHE A 41 -9.63 16.07 -5.23
CA PHE A 41 -8.26 15.57 -5.29
C PHE A 41 -7.44 15.85 -4.02
N GLN A 42 -7.72 16.94 -3.29
CA GLN A 42 -7.14 17.17 -1.96
C GLN A 42 -7.73 16.23 -0.90
N GLU A 43 -9.01 15.85 -1.04
CA GLU A 43 -9.68 15.00 -0.06
C GLU A 43 -9.41 13.49 -0.26
N THR A 44 -9.02 13.05 -1.45
CA THR A 44 -8.76 11.62 -1.75
C THR A 44 -7.38 11.43 -2.37
N TYR A 45 -6.56 10.57 -1.76
CA TYR A 45 -5.21 10.23 -2.21
C TYR A 45 -4.95 8.72 -2.08
N PRO A 46 -3.85 8.18 -2.67
CA PRO A 46 -3.50 6.77 -2.52
C PRO A 46 -3.14 6.43 -1.06
N VAL A 47 -4.09 5.85 -0.32
CA VAL A 47 -3.89 5.37 1.05
C VAL A 47 -3.20 4.00 1.07
N ILE A 48 -3.41 3.21 0.01
CA ILE A 48 -2.66 1.97 -0.26
C ILE A 48 -2.06 2.08 -1.66
N THR A 49 -0.74 1.94 -1.74
CA THR A 49 0.05 2.04 -2.97
C THR A 49 0.54 0.67 -3.42
N GLU A 50 1.05 0.58 -4.65
CA GLU A 50 1.68 -0.64 -5.16
C GLU A 50 2.85 -1.12 -4.26
N SER A 51 3.67 -0.18 -3.77
CA SER A 51 4.76 -0.49 -2.84
C SER A 51 4.26 -1.08 -1.53
N ASP A 52 3.11 -0.62 -1.02
CA ASP A 52 2.50 -1.20 0.18
C ASP A 52 2.08 -2.67 -0.05
N LEU A 53 1.63 -3.00 -1.27
CA LEU A 53 1.14 -4.34 -1.60
C LEU A 53 2.28 -5.31 -1.87
N TYR A 54 3.37 -4.85 -2.48
CA TYR A 54 4.43 -5.72 -3.02
C TYR A 54 5.80 -5.58 -2.35
N CYS A 55 6.01 -4.59 -1.47
CA CYS A 55 7.28 -4.36 -0.78
C CYS A 55 7.17 -4.42 0.75
N SER A 56 6.06 -4.92 1.28
CA SER A 56 5.75 -4.90 2.71
C SER A 56 6.13 -6.17 3.47
N TYR A 57 6.19 -6.04 4.80
CA TYR A 57 6.32 -7.15 5.74
C TYR A 57 4.97 -7.84 5.96
N PHE A 58 4.99 -9.12 6.29
CA PHE A 58 3.80 -9.87 6.67
C PHE A 58 4.19 -11.05 7.57
N VAL A 59 3.20 -11.67 8.19
CA VAL A 59 3.40 -12.96 8.88
C VAL A 59 3.01 -14.07 7.92
N LEU A 60 4.00 -14.90 7.61
CA LEU A 60 3.80 -16.15 6.91
C LEU A 60 3.28 -17.20 7.90
N GLU A 61 2.01 -17.56 7.72
CA GLU A 61 1.37 -18.63 8.47
C GLU A 61 1.81 -19.99 7.95
N GLY A 62 2.29 -20.86 8.83
CA GLY A 62 2.77 -22.20 8.47
C GLY A 62 4.24 -22.23 8.02
N LYS A 63 4.60 -23.24 7.23
CA LYS A 63 5.98 -23.47 6.79
C LYS A 63 6.24 -22.76 5.46
N PRO A 64 7.42 -22.12 5.28
CA PRO A 64 7.82 -21.62 3.97
C PRO A 64 7.76 -22.69 2.87
N PRO A 65 7.40 -22.31 1.63
CA PRO A 65 7.41 -23.23 0.50
C PRO A 65 8.84 -23.71 0.23
N ASP A 66 8.98 -24.81 -0.52
CA ASP A 66 10.30 -25.31 -0.91
C ASP A 66 10.86 -24.58 -2.15
N LEU A 67 10.01 -23.93 -2.94
CA LEU A 67 10.40 -23.17 -4.15
C LEU A 67 11.22 -21.94 -3.76
N ARG A 68 12.47 -21.86 -4.24
CA ARG A 68 13.42 -20.81 -3.85
C ARG A 68 14.49 -20.54 -4.90
N VAL A 69 15.10 -19.38 -4.78
CA VAL A 69 16.35 -19.04 -5.49
C VAL A 69 17.49 -19.87 -4.92
N VAL A 70 18.21 -20.59 -5.77
CA VAL A 70 19.39 -21.41 -5.43
C VAL A 70 20.69 -20.91 -6.00
N GLY A 71 20.63 -19.95 -6.92
CA GLY A 71 21.81 -19.24 -7.38
C GLY A 71 21.47 -18.05 -8.27
N ALA A 72 22.50 -17.38 -8.77
CA ALA A 72 22.39 -16.28 -9.72
C ALA A 72 23.51 -16.32 -10.76
N GLU A 73 23.26 -15.75 -11.93
CA GLU A 73 24.23 -15.71 -13.04
C GLU A 73 25.56 -15.05 -12.63
N ARG A 74 25.48 -13.96 -11.86
CA ARG A 74 26.63 -13.16 -11.40
C ARG A 74 26.95 -13.35 -9.92
N GLN A 75 26.68 -14.53 -9.37
CA GLN A 75 26.79 -14.78 -7.92
C GLN A 75 28.21 -14.57 -7.35
N GLU A 76 29.26 -14.78 -8.16
CA GLU A 76 30.65 -14.54 -7.74
C GLU A 76 31.00 -13.04 -7.64
N GLU A 77 30.23 -12.19 -8.31
CA GLU A 77 30.46 -10.74 -8.36
C GLU A 77 29.48 -9.96 -7.47
N LYS A 78 28.27 -10.50 -7.29
CA LYS A 78 27.13 -9.78 -6.71
C LYS A 78 26.36 -10.70 -5.74
N ILE A 79 26.43 -10.36 -4.45
CA ILE A 79 25.68 -11.04 -3.39
C ILE A 79 24.26 -10.48 -3.26
N LEU A 80 24.10 -9.16 -3.41
CA LEU A 80 22.83 -8.46 -3.29
C LEU A 80 22.29 -8.18 -4.69
N LEU A 81 21.26 -8.94 -5.07
CA LEU A 81 20.64 -8.89 -6.39
C LEU A 81 19.56 -7.80 -6.44
N SER A 82 19.32 -7.29 -7.64
CA SER A 82 18.38 -6.20 -7.96
C SER A 82 17.67 -6.45 -9.30
N ASP A 83 16.95 -5.44 -9.77
CA ASP A 83 16.28 -5.44 -11.08
C ASP A 83 17.23 -5.91 -12.19
N ASP A 84 16.66 -6.64 -13.15
CA ASP A 84 17.29 -7.27 -14.32
C ASP A 84 18.29 -8.39 -14.05
N ASP A 85 18.71 -8.64 -12.80
CA ASP A 85 19.54 -9.80 -12.50
C ASP A 85 18.81 -11.13 -12.77
N VAL A 86 19.60 -12.13 -13.16
CA VAL A 86 19.14 -13.47 -13.48
C VAL A 86 19.41 -14.43 -12.33
N VAL A 87 18.37 -15.15 -11.91
CA VAL A 87 18.37 -16.11 -10.80
C VAL A 87 18.00 -17.52 -11.26
N TYR A 88 18.54 -18.51 -10.56
CA TYR A 88 18.24 -19.94 -10.74
C TYR A 88 17.32 -20.44 -9.64
N ILE A 89 16.33 -21.25 -10.02
CA ILE A 89 15.25 -21.72 -9.15
C ILE A 89 15.29 -23.25 -9.09
N ASN A 90 15.10 -23.81 -7.90
CA ASN A 90 15.29 -25.25 -7.61
C ASN A 90 14.22 -26.21 -8.17
N LYS A 91 13.32 -25.72 -9.01
CA LYS A 91 12.21 -26.49 -9.58
C LYS A 91 12.06 -26.10 -11.05
N GLY A 92 11.43 -26.97 -11.84
CA GLY A 92 11.27 -26.80 -13.29
C GLY A 92 9.92 -27.31 -13.79
N LYS A 93 9.87 -27.70 -15.07
CA LYS A 93 8.66 -28.19 -15.75
C LYS A 93 8.01 -29.38 -15.06
N LYS A 94 8.80 -30.32 -14.51
CA LYS A 94 8.26 -31.48 -13.78
C LYS A 94 7.48 -31.09 -12.51
N ASP A 95 7.72 -29.88 -12.00
CA ASP A 95 7.05 -29.30 -10.84
C ASP A 95 5.88 -28.38 -11.25
N GLY A 96 5.56 -28.28 -12.55
CA GLY A 96 4.49 -27.43 -13.09
C GLY A 96 4.90 -25.98 -13.36
N LEU A 97 6.21 -25.69 -13.42
CA LEU A 97 6.68 -24.35 -13.77
C LEU A 97 6.71 -24.13 -15.28
N GLU A 98 6.27 -22.94 -15.69
CA GLU A 98 6.15 -22.53 -17.08
C GLU A 98 6.81 -21.16 -17.31
N ILE A 99 7.33 -20.97 -18.52
CA ILE A 99 7.90 -19.69 -18.93
C ILE A 99 6.80 -18.62 -18.87
N GLY A 100 7.14 -17.44 -18.38
CA GLY A 100 6.25 -16.30 -18.26
C GLY A 100 5.52 -16.20 -16.91
N GLN A 101 5.51 -17.26 -16.09
CA GLN A 101 4.97 -17.22 -14.73
C GLN A 101 5.72 -16.19 -13.88
N LEU A 102 4.97 -15.51 -13.00
CA LEU A 102 5.45 -14.44 -12.15
C LEU A 102 5.32 -14.85 -10.68
N PHE A 103 6.38 -14.60 -9.91
CA PHE A 103 6.43 -14.94 -8.49
C PHE A 103 6.91 -13.74 -7.68
N PHE A 104 6.41 -13.61 -6.45
CA PHE A 104 7.05 -12.78 -5.43
C PHE A 104 8.32 -13.43 -4.93
N LEU A 105 9.36 -12.63 -4.72
CA LEU A 105 10.55 -13.00 -3.97
C LEU A 105 10.31 -12.63 -2.50
N VAL A 106 10.43 -13.61 -1.60
CA VAL A 106 10.12 -13.44 -0.18
C VAL A 106 11.31 -13.87 0.66
N GLU A 107 11.74 -12.99 1.55
CA GLU A 107 12.72 -13.29 2.58
C GLU A 107 12.01 -13.62 3.90
N VAL A 108 12.41 -14.71 4.55
CA VAL A 108 11.91 -15.09 5.87
C VAL A 108 12.93 -14.69 6.91
N LEU A 109 12.56 -13.76 7.80
CA LEU A 109 13.47 -13.07 8.73
C LEU A 109 13.59 -13.80 10.08
N GLY A 110 12.56 -14.52 10.49
CA GLY A 110 12.56 -15.24 11.77
C GLY A 110 11.16 -15.59 12.27
N LYS A 111 11.05 -16.18 13.46
CA LYS A 111 9.74 -16.50 14.05
C LYS A 111 9.02 -15.25 14.55
N ALA A 112 7.74 -15.12 14.21
CA ALA A 112 6.82 -14.09 14.69
C ALA A 112 5.93 -14.65 15.82
N ARG A 113 6.52 -14.91 17.00
CA ARG A 113 5.82 -15.56 18.14
C ARG A 113 5.10 -16.84 17.69
N ASP A 114 3.85 -17.02 18.10
CA ASP A 114 2.99 -18.16 17.77
C ASP A 114 2.19 -17.95 16.48
N PHE A 115 2.41 -16.85 15.76
CA PHE A 115 1.68 -16.52 14.53
C PHE A 115 2.33 -17.08 13.26
N GLY A 116 3.61 -17.49 13.33
CA GLY A 116 4.33 -18.04 12.18
C GLY A 116 5.71 -17.41 12.02
N TYR A 117 6.05 -17.00 10.81
CA TYR A 117 7.33 -16.38 10.48
C TYR A 117 7.15 -14.95 9.99
N LEU A 118 7.97 -14.02 10.50
CA LEU A 118 8.09 -12.69 9.93
C LEU A 118 8.76 -12.82 8.55
N ALA A 119 8.10 -12.31 7.52
CA ALA A 119 8.57 -12.34 6.16
C ALA A 119 8.45 -10.95 5.50
N CYS A 120 9.25 -10.71 4.48
CA CYS A 120 9.28 -9.45 3.73
C CYS A 120 9.30 -9.75 2.23
N LYS A 121 8.45 -9.07 1.47
CA LYS A 121 8.47 -9.15 0.00
C LYS A 121 9.64 -8.31 -0.51
N ARG A 122 10.57 -8.96 -1.21
CA ARG A 122 11.79 -8.37 -1.78
C ARG A 122 11.67 -8.01 -3.24
N GLY A 123 10.56 -8.35 -3.89
CA GLY A 123 10.34 -8.02 -5.29
C GLY A 123 9.53 -9.07 -6.03
N ARG A 124 9.65 -9.08 -7.36
CA ARG A 124 9.03 -10.09 -8.22
C ARG A 124 10.00 -10.57 -9.30
N VAL A 125 9.86 -11.85 -9.66
CA VAL A 125 10.69 -12.55 -10.65
C VAL A 125 9.80 -13.22 -11.68
N ARG A 126 10.08 -12.99 -12.97
CA ARG A 126 9.43 -13.69 -14.09
C ARG A 126 10.31 -14.83 -14.58
N LEU A 127 9.72 -16.01 -14.76
CA LEU A 127 10.41 -17.14 -15.36
C LEU A 127 10.66 -16.87 -16.85
N ILE A 128 11.92 -16.91 -17.27
CA ILE A 128 12.36 -16.68 -18.66
C ILE A 128 12.80 -17.98 -19.34
N SER A 129 13.11 -19.02 -18.57
CA SER A 129 13.37 -20.38 -19.06
C SER A 129 12.96 -21.41 -18.02
N CYS A 130 12.44 -22.54 -18.46
CA CYS A 130 12.11 -23.68 -17.60
C CYS A 130 12.65 -24.97 -18.24
N GLU A 131 13.64 -25.56 -17.59
CA GLU A 131 14.11 -26.92 -17.87
C GLU A 131 13.32 -27.93 -17.03
N GLU A 132 13.67 -29.22 -17.10
CA GLU A 132 12.91 -30.26 -16.45
C GLU A 132 12.90 -30.12 -14.91
N ALA A 133 14.06 -29.80 -14.33
CA ALA A 133 14.26 -29.75 -12.87
C ALA A 133 14.64 -28.37 -12.32
N VAL A 134 14.96 -27.41 -13.19
CA VAL A 134 15.44 -26.07 -12.82
C VAL A 134 14.77 -25.03 -13.72
N SER A 135 14.54 -23.85 -13.18
CA SER A 135 14.05 -22.69 -13.92
C SER A 135 14.99 -21.51 -13.76
N VAL A 136 14.96 -20.64 -14.76
CA VAL A 136 15.71 -19.38 -14.79
C VAL A 136 14.70 -18.24 -14.73
N GLY A 137 14.89 -17.33 -13.79
CA GLY A 137 14.05 -16.15 -13.62
C GLY A 137 14.84 -14.86 -13.82
N ARG A 138 14.16 -13.81 -14.31
CA ARG A 138 14.67 -12.43 -14.30
C ARG A 138 13.90 -11.62 -13.28
N ILE A 139 14.62 -10.91 -12.41
CA ILE A 139 14.02 -10.02 -11.43
C ILE A 139 13.43 -8.81 -12.18
N GLU A 140 12.12 -8.63 -12.14
CA GLU A 140 11.48 -7.50 -12.82
C GLU A 140 11.48 -6.23 -11.97
N LYS A 141 11.41 -6.40 -10.65
CA LYS A 141 11.35 -5.31 -9.68
C LYS A 141 11.82 -5.83 -8.33
N SER A 142 12.66 -5.06 -7.66
CA SER A 142 13.19 -5.30 -6.34
C SER A 142 12.71 -4.21 -5.37
N CYS A 143 12.42 -4.61 -4.14
CA CYS A 143 11.95 -3.78 -3.04
C CYS A 143 13.03 -3.64 -1.95
N GLY A 144 14.29 -3.77 -2.35
CA GLY A 144 15.44 -3.94 -1.47
C GLY A 144 16.39 -4.99 -2.05
N HIS A 145 17.18 -5.63 -1.19
CA HIS A 145 18.11 -6.65 -1.64
C HIS A 145 17.42 -8.00 -1.82
N VAL A 146 17.60 -8.60 -3.00
CA VAL A 146 17.25 -9.99 -3.26
C VAL A 146 18.50 -10.83 -3.02
N THR A 147 18.35 -12.00 -2.40
CA THR A 147 19.47 -12.90 -2.10
C THR A 147 19.15 -14.33 -2.48
N VAL A 148 20.21 -15.13 -2.69
CA VAL A 148 20.08 -16.58 -2.79
C VAL A 148 19.46 -17.12 -1.51
N GLY A 149 18.46 -18.00 -1.64
CA GLY A 149 17.64 -18.48 -0.54
C GLY A 149 16.29 -17.77 -0.40
N ASN A 150 16.04 -16.66 -1.10
CA ASN A 150 14.69 -16.07 -1.15
C ASN A 150 13.69 -17.09 -1.73
N PHE A 151 12.53 -17.19 -1.08
CA PHE A 151 11.45 -18.07 -1.47
C PHE A 151 10.61 -17.44 -2.58
N LEU A 152 9.99 -18.28 -3.39
CA LEU A 152 9.06 -17.84 -4.41
C LEU A 152 7.62 -18.16 -3.99
N PHE A 153 6.77 -17.15 -4.07
CA PHE A 153 5.32 -17.28 -3.87
C PHE A 153 4.61 -16.86 -5.14
N PRO A 154 3.49 -17.51 -5.53
CA PRO A 154 2.71 -17.08 -6.67
C PRO A 154 2.38 -15.58 -6.60
N TYR A 155 2.58 -14.86 -7.70
CA TYR A 155 2.22 -13.46 -7.77
C TYR A 155 0.71 -13.32 -7.94
N GLU A 156 0.10 -12.50 -7.08
CA GLU A 156 -1.30 -12.10 -7.17
C GLU A 156 -1.35 -10.59 -7.34
N GLU A 157 -1.94 -10.15 -8.45
CA GLU A 157 -2.13 -8.73 -8.70
C GLU A 157 -3.20 -8.17 -7.77
N LYS A 158 -2.85 -7.08 -7.09
CA LYS A 158 -3.70 -6.31 -6.18
C LYS A 158 -3.70 -4.85 -6.63
N GLU A 159 -4.86 -4.22 -6.56
CA GLU A 159 -5.00 -2.80 -6.83
C GLU A 159 -4.78 -1.98 -5.57
N GLY A 160 -4.18 -0.79 -5.75
CA GLY A 160 -4.10 0.20 -4.68
C GLY A 160 -5.48 0.73 -4.30
N LEU A 161 -5.55 1.40 -3.15
CA LEU A 161 -6.79 1.99 -2.64
C LEU A 161 -6.64 3.51 -2.57
N LEU A 162 -7.54 4.20 -3.28
CA LEU A 162 -7.76 5.63 -3.11
C LEU A 162 -8.71 5.86 -1.94
N GLY A 163 -8.38 6.81 -1.07
CA GLY A 163 -9.18 7.10 0.10
C GLY A 163 -8.65 8.31 0.85
N ARG A 164 -9.02 8.41 2.12
CA ARG A 164 -8.57 9.48 2.99
C ARG A 164 -8.25 8.93 4.37
N ASP A 165 -7.32 9.57 5.05
CA ASP A 165 -7.09 9.33 6.47
C ASP A 165 -8.28 9.82 7.30
N LEU A 166 -8.89 8.91 8.07
CA LEU A 166 -10.01 9.23 8.96
C LEU A 166 -9.55 9.86 10.29
N GLY A 167 -8.25 10.07 10.48
CA GLY A 167 -7.65 10.73 11.63
C GLY A 167 -7.88 9.99 12.94
N PHE A 168 -7.66 10.67 14.07
CA PHE A 168 -7.97 10.14 15.39
C PHE A 168 -8.18 11.29 16.37
N GLU A 169 -8.98 11.05 17.40
CA GLU A 169 -9.23 11.99 18.48
C GLU A 169 -8.63 11.44 19.78
N PRO A 170 -7.69 12.16 20.44
CA PRO A 170 -6.91 11.62 21.56
C PRO A 170 -7.73 10.96 22.67
N TYR A 171 -8.91 11.49 23.00
CA TYR A 171 -9.74 10.97 24.09
C TYR A 171 -11.16 10.62 23.63
N ALA A 172 -11.33 10.20 22.37
CA ALA A 172 -12.61 9.72 21.89
C ALA A 172 -13.08 8.48 22.66
N SER A 173 -14.41 8.34 22.75
CA SER A 173 -15.05 7.14 23.27
C SER A 173 -14.54 5.89 22.55
N PRO A 174 -14.38 4.76 23.25
CA PRO A 174 -13.91 3.55 22.62
C PRO A 174 -14.74 3.11 21.43
N GLY A 175 -14.07 2.70 20.35
CA GLY A 175 -14.71 2.03 19.23
C GLY A 175 -15.35 0.71 19.68
N ARG A 176 -16.14 0.09 18.80
CA ARG A 176 -16.77 -1.22 19.06
C ARG A 176 -16.03 -2.38 18.41
N GLY A 177 -15.05 -2.11 17.56
CA GLY A 177 -14.26 -3.13 16.87
C GLY A 177 -13.36 -3.94 17.80
N PRO A 178 -12.80 -5.06 17.29
CA PRO A 178 -11.84 -5.88 18.03
C PRO A 178 -10.62 -5.06 18.48
N ILE A 179 -10.10 -5.44 19.65
CA ILE A 179 -8.90 -4.85 20.25
C ILE A 179 -7.75 -5.84 20.10
N GLY A 180 -6.60 -5.35 19.65
CA GLY A 180 -5.35 -6.11 19.57
C GLY A 180 -4.15 -5.23 19.92
N HIS A 181 -2.97 -5.66 19.51
CA HIS A 181 -1.70 -5.04 19.80
C HIS A 181 -0.75 -5.10 18.60
N ILE A 182 0.16 -4.13 18.57
CA ILE A 182 1.27 -4.11 17.61
C ILE A 182 2.30 -5.17 18.04
N ILE A 183 2.64 -6.08 17.13
CA ILE A 183 3.58 -7.19 17.38
C ILE A 183 4.93 -7.03 16.68
N PHE A 184 4.98 -6.20 15.63
CA PHE A 184 6.18 -5.86 14.88
C PHE A 184 6.06 -4.44 14.30
N GLN A 185 7.20 -3.77 14.14
CA GLN A 185 7.33 -2.45 13.53
C GLN A 185 8.52 -2.47 12.57
N GLU A 186 8.39 -1.82 11.43
CA GLU A 186 9.49 -1.63 10.50
C GLU A 186 10.53 -0.65 11.08
N ASN A 187 11.75 -1.15 11.34
CA ASN A 187 12.89 -0.50 11.99
C ASN A 187 12.85 -0.42 13.53
N ASP A 188 13.89 -0.96 14.18
CA ASP A 188 14.05 -0.98 15.63
C ASP A 188 14.55 0.35 16.23
N PHE A 189 15.08 1.26 15.39
CA PHE A 189 15.91 2.38 15.86
C PHE A 189 15.33 3.79 15.71
N VAL A 190 14.24 4.00 14.98
CA VAL A 190 13.66 5.34 14.83
C VAL A 190 12.15 5.24 14.76
N GLN A 191 11.52 6.04 15.61
CA GLN A 191 10.11 6.41 15.66
C GLN A 191 9.38 6.15 14.34
N VAL A 192 8.37 5.29 14.37
CA VAL A 192 7.60 4.99 13.17
C VAL A 192 6.72 6.20 12.83
N ALA A 193 7.07 6.88 11.73
CA ALA A 193 6.33 8.01 11.18
C ALA A 193 5.25 7.56 10.17
N ALA A 194 4.45 8.50 9.67
CA ALA A 194 3.52 8.24 8.58
C ALA A 194 4.26 7.61 7.37
N GLY A 195 3.63 6.63 6.73
CA GLY A 195 4.16 5.92 5.56
C GLY A 195 4.82 4.57 5.85
N HIS A 196 5.20 4.29 7.10
CA HIS A 196 5.84 3.03 7.50
C HIS A 196 4.83 1.92 7.82
N TRP A 197 5.32 0.68 7.87
CA TRP A 197 4.50 -0.50 8.17
C TRP A 197 4.68 -1.03 9.58
N ALA A 198 3.61 -1.64 10.10
CA ALA A 198 3.59 -2.41 11.33
C ALA A 198 2.75 -3.68 11.14
N ILE A 199 2.88 -4.63 12.05
CA ILE A 199 2.03 -5.83 12.08
C ILE A 199 1.28 -5.87 13.40
N VAL A 200 0.01 -6.24 13.33
CA VAL A 200 -0.90 -6.35 14.47
C VAL A 200 -1.40 -7.79 14.64
N ASP A 201 -1.75 -8.17 15.87
CA ASP A 201 -2.34 -9.48 16.21
C ASP A 201 -3.86 -9.55 16.00
N LEU A 202 -4.35 -8.83 14.99
CA LEU A 202 -5.72 -8.92 14.49
C LEU A 202 -5.68 -9.35 13.02
N GLY A 203 -6.49 -10.34 12.65
CA GLY A 203 -6.63 -10.81 11.28
C GLY A 203 -8.08 -11.07 10.90
N ARG A 204 -8.27 -11.83 9.82
CA ARG A 204 -9.61 -12.16 9.30
C ARG A 204 -10.49 -12.91 10.29
N GLU A 205 -9.92 -13.69 11.22
CA GLU A 205 -10.67 -14.35 12.30
C GLU A 205 -11.40 -13.33 13.20
N GLN A 206 -10.90 -12.10 13.30
CA GLN A 206 -11.51 -11.00 14.05
C GLN A 206 -12.30 -10.04 13.14
N GLY A 207 -12.46 -10.37 11.86
CA GLY A 207 -13.17 -9.54 10.89
C GLY A 207 -12.34 -8.38 10.33
N ILE A 208 -11.01 -8.46 10.36
CA ILE A 208 -10.14 -7.44 9.76
C ILE A 208 -10.10 -7.63 8.24
N GLU A 209 -10.31 -6.52 7.52
CA GLU A 209 -10.29 -6.47 6.05
C GLU A 209 -9.28 -5.46 5.52
N VAL A 210 -8.75 -5.71 4.32
CA VAL A 210 -7.87 -4.77 3.62
C VAL A 210 -8.62 -3.47 3.34
N GLY A 211 -7.97 -2.33 3.58
CA GLY A 211 -8.58 -1.00 3.46
C GLY A 211 -9.26 -0.48 4.73
N GLN A 212 -9.49 -1.34 5.73
CA GLN A 212 -10.03 -0.93 7.02
C GLN A 212 -9.02 -0.06 7.78
N GLN A 213 -9.49 1.00 8.43
CA GLN A 213 -8.64 1.84 9.28
C GLN A 213 -8.81 1.51 10.76
N LEU A 214 -7.69 1.54 11.49
CA LEU A 214 -7.62 1.26 12.92
C LEU A 214 -6.94 2.42 13.65
N THR A 215 -7.30 2.56 14.92
CA THR A 215 -6.73 3.58 15.81
C THR A 215 -5.76 2.94 16.78
N VAL A 216 -4.54 3.49 16.87
CA VAL A 216 -3.52 3.06 17.83
C VAL A 216 -3.62 3.91 19.08
N TYR A 217 -3.56 3.25 20.23
CA TYR A 217 -3.68 3.84 21.53
C TYR A 217 -2.45 3.59 22.39
N ARG A 218 -2.09 4.61 23.17
CA ARG A 218 -1.07 4.52 24.23
C ARG A 218 -1.71 4.72 25.59
N ARG A 219 -1.22 3.97 26.58
CA ARG A 219 -1.48 4.27 28.00
C ARG A 219 -0.16 4.60 28.69
N VAL A 220 -0.11 5.75 29.35
CA VAL A 220 1.08 6.16 30.12
C VAL A 220 1.26 5.27 31.36
N ASN A 221 0.14 4.83 31.95
CA ASN A 221 0.13 3.84 33.03
C ASN A 221 -1.24 3.11 33.05
N PRO A 222 -1.38 1.98 33.78
CA PRO A 222 -2.62 1.19 33.78
C PRO A 222 -3.88 1.91 34.29
N LYS A 223 -3.72 3.00 35.05
CA LYS A 223 -4.84 3.79 35.61
C LYS A 223 -5.21 4.98 34.74
N ALA A 224 -4.36 5.36 33.79
CA ALA A 224 -4.61 6.47 32.88
C ALA A 224 -5.61 6.06 31.78
N PRO A 225 -6.43 7.00 31.30
CA PRO A 225 -7.20 6.76 30.09
C PRO A 225 -6.25 6.46 28.93
N ARG A 226 -6.71 5.64 27.98
CA ARG A 226 -5.99 5.44 26.73
C ARG A 226 -6.07 6.70 25.89
N GLU A 227 -4.95 7.10 25.31
CA GLU A 227 -4.85 8.23 24.38
C GLU A 227 -4.72 7.66 22.96
N ALA A 228 -5.57 8.08 22.02
CA ALA A 228 -5.38 7.78 20.60
C ALA A 228 -4.22 8.62 20.05
N ILE A 229 -3.27 7.96 19.39
CA ILE A 229 -2.00 8.59 18.99
C ILE A 229 -1.69 8.43 17.51
N ALA A 230 -2.35 7.51 16.81
CA ALA A 230 -2.16 7.29 15.39
C ALA A 230 -3.38 6.65 14.74
N ASN A 231 -3.50 6.83 13.42
CA ASN A 231 -4.42 6.13 12.57
C ASN A 231 -3.65 5.35 11.49
N VAL A 232 -4.07 4.10 11.27
CA VAL A 232 -3.42 3.18 10.34
C VAL A 232 -4.45 2.55 9.41
N ILE A 233 -4.00 2.00 8.29
CA ILE A 233 -4.84 1.27 7.33
C ILE A 233 -4.29 -0.14 7.10
N VAL A 234 -5.16 -1.14 7.00
CA VAL A 234 -4.79 -2.51 6.69
C VAL A 234 -4.43 -2.62 5.22
N ILE A 235 -3.21 -3.12 4.93
CA ILE A 235 -2.72 -3.33 3.56
C ILE A 235 -2.67 -4.82 3.19
N ASP A 236 -2.59 -5.70 4.18
CA ASP A 236 -2.66 -7.15 4.01
C ASP A 236 -3.23 -7.79 5.28
N ALA A 237 -4.07 -8.83 5.13
CA ALA A 237 -4.72 -9.51 6.24
C ALA A 237 -4.51 -11.02 6.13
N GLY A 238 -3.85 -11.62 7.12
CA GLY A 238 -3.81 -13.06 7.37
C GLY A 238 -5.01 -13.53 8.19
N GLN A 239 -4.99 -14.78 8.66
CA GLN A 239 -6.04 -15.28 9.54
C GLN A 239 -5.98 -14.62 10.91
N LYS A 240 -4.78 -14.51 11.48
CA LYS A 240 -4.57 -14.04 12.87
C LYS A 240 -3.83 -12.72 13.01
N THR A 241 -3.23 -12.24 11.92
CA THR A 241 -2.44 -11.01 11.92
C THR A 241 -2.73 -10.19 10.68
N ALA A 242 -2.43 -8.90 10.73
CA ALA A 242 -2.54 -8.00 9.60
C ALA A 242 -1.34 -7.07 9.53
N THR A 243 -0.92 -6.75 8.31
CA THR A 243 0.04 -5.67 8.05
C THR A 243 -0.73 -4.38 7.88
N VAL A 244 -0.30 -3.35 8.58
CA VAL A 244 -0.89 -2.01 8.54
C VAL A 244 0.14 -0.98 8.12
N LYS A 245 -0.32 0.04 7.38
CA LYS A 245 0.45 1.25 7.06
C LYS A 245 -0.03 2.39 7.95
N ILE A 246 0.91 3.15 8.51
CA ILE A 246 0.58 4.31 9.33
C ILE A 246 0.24 5.49 8.41
N LEU A 247 -0.98 6.02 8.54
CA LEU A 247 -1.43 7.18 7.76
C LEU A 247 -1.07 8.48 8.45
N SER A 248 -1.31 8.56 9.77
CA SER A 248 -0.92 9.70 10.60
C SER A 248 -0.60 9.25 12.01
N ALA A 249 0.34 9.95 12.65
CA ALA A 249 0.72 9.72 14.04
C ALA A 249 1.13 11.04 14.71
N LYS A 250 0.72 11.22 15.97
CA LYS A 250 1.14 12.34 16.82
C LYS A 250 2.52 12.11 17.42
N GLU A 251 2.92 10.84 17.56
CA GLU A 251 4.16 10.42 18.17
C GLU A 251 4.56 9.02 17.69
N ALA A 252 5.73 8.58 18.14
CA ALA A 252 6.26 7.25 17.83
C ALA A 252 5.34 6.13 18.33
N ILE A 253 5.12 5.16 17.45
CA ILE A 253 4.37 3.94 17.72
C ILE A 253 5.36 2.83 18.09
N PHE A 254 5.02 2.05 19.12
CA PHE A 254 5.87 0.96 19.60
C PHE A 254 5.11 -0.36 19.68
N LYS A 255 5.86 -1.45 19.57
CA LYS A 255 5.38 -2.80 19.89
C LYS A 255 4.70 -2.84 21.26
N GLY A 256 3.55 -3.51 21.33
CA GLY A 256 2.72 -3.65 22.52
C GLY A 256 1.68 -2.55 22.70
N TYR A 257 1.68 -1.49 21.88
CA TYR A 257 0.58 -0.52 21.87
C TYR A 257 -0.73 -1.16 21.45
N GLU A 258 -1.81 -0.76 22.11
CA GLU A 258 -3.17 -1.23 21.87
C GLU A 258 -3.65 -0.66 20.53
N ILE A 259 -4.36 -1.46 19.74
CA ILE A 259 -4.95 -1.03 18.49
C ILE A 259 -6.40 -1.51 18.41
N GLN A 260 -7.28 -0.68 17.84
CA GLN A 260 -8.69 -1.02 17.71
C GLN A 260 -9.22 -0.65 16.33
N ALA A 261 -9.98 -1.56 15.72
CA ALA A 261 -10.74 -1.26 14.52
C ALA A 261 -11.84 -0.21 14.78
N LYS A 262 -11.99 0.73 13.84
CA LYS A 262 -13.01 1.79 13.89
C LYS A 262 -14.41 1.23 13.68
#